data_AF-A0A1T8TX83-F1
#
_entry.id   AF-A0A1T8TX83-F1
#
_cell.length_a   1.000
_cell.length_b   1.000
_cell.length_c   1.000
_cell.angle_alpha   90.00
_cell.angle_beta   90.00
_cell.angle_gamma   90.00
#
_symmetry.space_group_name_H-M   'P 1'
#
loop_
_entity.id
_entity.type
_entity.pdbx_description
1 polymer ?
#
loop_
_entity_poly.entity_id
_entity_poly.type
_entity_poly.pdbx_seq_one_letter_code
_entity_poly.pdbx_strand_id
1 'polypeptide(L)'
;MFDVYVVDLEHPRDQLGRARMRLAADSLSELELAVRVGRTACLDLLEGSGALDVARAHVVSPPAYPNTNQLIKLATRLGAPFDDMTKFWIQNQMDGSLTEHNPTVSELAELHRELNSATAGVSEALARLSAIAHGKSSSLPALKLALEFFAGLRDSDWLHPPMPFEVRDGLGITWRHSILRRTDSVTREAGRYSVVISGERVLFLRTRKISTTTESFEGELGVDTSRLVIEYFHSGQFPAERDATLPATGAAA
;
A
#
# COMPACT_ATOMS: atom_id res chain seq x y z
N MET A 1 5.25 -22.41 -25.49
CA MET A 1 4.94 -20.98 -25.49
C MET A 1 3.44 -20.82 -25.30
N PHE A 2 3.01 -19.77 -24.60
CA PHE A 2 1.64 -19.56 -24.22
C PHE A 2 1.15 -18.18 -24.62
N ASP A 3 -0.04 -18.12 -25.21
CA ASP A 3 -0.74 -16.87 -25.49
C ASP A 3 -1.87 -16.70 -24.48
N VAL A 4 -2.06 -15.47 -24.01
CA VAL A 4 -3.08 -15.10 -23.03
C VAL A 4 -4.11 -14.23 -23.71
N TYR A 5 -5.38 -14.63 -23.56
CA TYR A 5 -6.53 -13.93 -24.09
C TYR A 5 -7.47 -13.50 -22.97
N VAL A 6 -8.11 -12.35 -23.15
CA VAL A 6 -9.15 -11.83 -22.26
C VAL A 6 -10.35 -11.39 -23.08
N VAL A 7 -11.48 -11.10 -22.42
CA VAL A 7 -12.67 -10.61 -23.14
C VAL A 7 -12.37 -9.29 -23.87
N ASP A 8 -12.87 -9.18 -25.09
CA ASP A 8 -12.88 -7.94 -25.87
C ASP A 8 -14.05 -7.06 -25.42
N LEU A 9 -13.76 -5.99 -24.68
CA LEU A 9 -14.81 -5.09 -24.15
C LEU A 9 -15.50 -4.25 -25.22
N GLU A 10 -14.86 -4.03 -26.37
CA GLU A 10 -15.48 -3.28 -27.45
C GLU A 10 -16.54 -4.14 -28.15
N HIS A 11 -16.32 -5.45 -28.19
CA HIS A 11 -17.22 -6.42 -28.83
C HIS A 11 -17.37 -7.68 -27.97
N PRO A 12 -18.00 -7.62 -26.79
CA PRO A 12 -17.94 -8.69 -25.79
C PRO A 12 -18.51 -10.01 -26.26
N ARG A 13 -19.47 -9.99 -27.19
CA ARG A 13 -20.10 -11.20 -27.73
C ARG A 13 -20.17 -11.18 -29.25
N ASP A 14 -20.05 -12.37 -29.84
CA ASP A 14 -20.33 -12.59 -31.26
C ASP A 14 -21.84 -12.69 -31.52
N GLN A 15 -22.22 -12.83 -32.80
CA GLN A 15 -23.62 -12.97 -33.22
C GLN A 15 -24.32 -14.23 -32.67
N LEU A 16 -23.55 -15.18 -32.12
CA LEU A 16 -24.02 -16.42 -31.50
C LEU A 16 -24.00 -16.34 -29.97
N GLY A 17 -23.66 -15.18 -29.40
CA GLY A 17 -23.62 -14.94 -27.96
C GLY A 17 -22.36 -15.47 -27.25
N ARG A 18 -21.31 -15.86 -27.96
CA ARG A 18 -20.03 -16.34 -27.38
C ARG A 18 -19.12 -15.17 -27.06
N ALA A 19 -18.35 -15.27 -25.97
CA ALA A 19 -17.39 -14.24 -25.60
C ALA A 19 -16.32 -14.07 -26.70
N ARG A 20 -16.14 -12.84 -27.20
CA ARG A 20 -15.01 -12.55 -28.08
C ARG A 20 -13.77 -12.28 -27.24
N MET A 21 -12.66 -12.80 -27.72
CA MET A 21 -11.38 -12.75 -27.04
C MET A 21 -10.45 -11.79 -27.77
N ARG A 22 -9.71 -10.98 -27.02
CA ARG A 22 -8.57 -10.21 -27.50
C ARG A 22 -7.28 -10.73 -26.89
N LEU A 23 -6.19 -10.62 -27.64
CA LEU A 23 -4.86 -11.01 -27.16
C LEU A 23 -4.40 -9.99 -26.10
N ALA A 24 -4.02 -10.50 -24.92
CA ALA A 24 -3.47 -9.71 -23.82
C ALA A 24 -1.93 -9.81 -23.77
N ALA A 25 -1.39 -10.99 -24.09
CA ALA A 25 0.04 -11.24 -24.22
C ALA A 25 0.26 -12.47 -25.10
N ASP A 26 1.42 -12.54 -25.77
CA ASP A 26 1.80 -13.65 -26.62
C ASP A 26 3.18 -14.21 -26.27
N SER A 27 3.41 -15.44 -26.73
CA SER A 27 4.72 -16.10 -26.74
C SER A 27 5.39 -16.22 -25.36
N LEU A 28 4.61 -16.36 -24.28
CA LEU A 28 5.14 -16.51 -22.93
C LEU A 28 5.82 -17.88 -22.75
N SER A 29 7.00 -17.89 -22.12
CA SER A 29 7.83 -19.10 -21.97
C SER A 29 7.27 -20.09 -20.95
N GLU A 30 6.55 -19.60 -19.93
CA GLU A 30 6.11 -20.39 -18.78
C GLU A 30 4.60 -20.26 -18.55
N LEU A 31 3.95 -21.36 -18.17
CA LEU A 31 2.52 -21.38 -17.87
C LEU A 31 2.21 -20.51 -16.63
N GLU A 32 3.06 -20.55 -15.61
CA GLU A 32 2.86 -19.74 -14.40
C GLU A 32 2.89 -18.24 -14.70
N LEU A 33 3.79 -17.82 -15.60
CA LEU A 33 3.84 -16.43 -16.08
C LEU A 33 2.56 -16.08 -16.85
N ALA A 34 2.10 -16.95 -17.75
CA ALA A 34 0.85 -16.75 -18.49
C ALA A 34 -0.37 -16.63 -17.57
N VAL A 35 -0.44 -17.45 -16.52
CA VAL A 35 -1.49 -17.36 -15.49
C VAL A 35 -1.42 -16.04 -14.73
N ARG A 36 -0.22 -15.57 -14.36
CA ARG A 36 -0.05 -14.28 -13.67
C ARG A 36 -0.45 -13.09 -14.55
N VAL A 37 -0.06 -13.11 -15.82
CA VAL A 37 -0.45 -12.10 -16.80
C VAL A 37 -1.97 -12.09 -16.99
N GLY A 38 -2.60 -13.27 -17.11
CA GLY A 38 -4.06 -13.39 -17.20
C GLY A 38 -4.78 -12.80 -15.98
N ARG A 39 -4.31 -13.10 -14.77
CA ARG A 39 -4.82 -12.52 -13.51
C ARG A 39 -4.73 -10.99 -13.51
N THR A 40 -3.60 -10.45 -13.95
CA THR A 40 -3.36 -9.00 -14.05
C THR A 40 -4.32 -8.35 -15.03
N ALA A 41 -4.45 -8.93 -16.23
CA ALA A 41 -5.35 -8.42 -17.23
C ALA A 41 -6.83 -8.43 -16.79
N CYS A 42 -7.28 -9.45 -16.04
CA CYS A 42 -8.62 -9.45 -15.44
C CYS A 42 -8.81 -8.31 -14.43
N LEU A 43 -7.81 -8.07 -13.57
CA LEU A 43 -7.86 -6.98 -12.61
C LEU A 43 -7.90 -5.61 -13.29
N ASP A 44 -7.07 -5.40 -14.31
CA ASP A 44 -7.03 -4.17 -15.10
C ASP A 44 -8.36 -3.91 -15.83
N LEU A 45 -9.02 -4.96 -16.32
CA LEU A 45 -10.35 -4.86 -16.93
C LEU A 45 -11.42 -4.45 -15.90
N LEU A 46 -11.40 -5.03 -14.70
CA LEU A 46 -12.32 -4.66 -13.62
C LEU A 46 -12.09 -3.23 -13.14
N GLU A 47 -10.84 -2.77 -13.10
CA GLU A 47 -10.48 -1.41 -12.71
C GLU A 47 -10.85 -0.40 -13.82
N GLY A 48 -10.41 -0.65 -15.05
CA GLY A 48 -10.68 0.22 -16.20
C GLY A 48 -12.15 0.34 -16.57
N SER A 49 -12.98 -0.66 -16.24
CA SER A 49 -14.43 -0.60 -16.40
C SER A 49 -15.16 0.14 -15.27
N GLY A 50 -14.44 0.57 -14.22
CA GLY A 50 -15.02 1.23 -13.05
C GLY A 50 -15.76 0.29 -12.09
N ALA A 51 -15.65 -1.04 -12.27
CA ALA A 51 -16.31 -2.02 -11.40
C ALA A 51 -15.90 -1.86 -9.94
N LEU A 52 -14.61 -1.58 -9.72
CA LEU A 52 -14.02 -1.40 -8.40
C LEU A 52 -14.53 -0.14 -7.70
N ASP A 53 -14.74 0.95 -8.44
CA ASP A 53 -15.26 2.21 -7.91
C ASP A 53 -16.74 2.10 -7.55
N VAL A 54 -17.53 1.44 -8.41
CA VAL A 54 -18.93 1.13 -8.11
C VAL A 54 -19.02 0.22 -6.87
N ALA A 55 -18.21 -0.85 -6.81
CA ALA A 55 -18.18 -1.73 -5.65
C ALA A 55 -17.78 -0.99 -4.36
N ARG A 56 -16.85 -0.02 -4.45
CA ARG A 56 -16.40 0.79 -3.30
C ARG A 56 -17.55 1.56 -2.64
N ALA A 57 -18.52 2.06 -3.41
CA ALA A 57 -19.70 2.74 -2.86
C ALA A 57 -20.59 1.81 -1.99
N HIS A 58 -20.46 0.50 -2.16
CA HIS A 58 -21.27 -0.51 -1.47
C HIS A 58 -20.52 -1.24 -0.33
N VAL A 59 -19.19 -1.10 -0.21
CA VAL A 59 -18.43 -1.73 0.87
C VAL A 59 -18.51 -0.86 2.13
N VAL A 60 -19.10 -1.40 3.21
CA VAL A 60 -19.13 -0.75 4.52
C VAL A 60 -17.75 -0.88 5.19
N SER A 61 -16.84 0.00 4.84
CA SER A 61 -15.50 0.12 5.45
C SER A 61 -15.02 1.56 5.39
N PRO A 62 -14.09 1.99 6.27
CA PRO A 62 -13.52 3.33 6.20
C PRO A 62 -12.98 3.62 4.79
N PRO A 63 -13.19 4.84 4.23
CA PRO A 63 -12.69 5.20 2.90
C PRO A 63 -11.17 5.00 2.74
N ALA A 64 -10.44 5.12 3.86
CA ALA A 64 -8.99 4.91 3.97
C ALA A 64 -8.56 3.43 3.93
N TYR A 65 -9.44 2.50 4.27
CA TYR A 65 -9.11 1.07 4.37
C TYR A 65 -10.24 0.20 3.81
N PRO A 66 -10.51 0.30 2.48
CA PRO A 66 -11.53 -0.52 1.86
C PRO A 66 -11.14 -2.00 1.99
N ASN A 67 -12.11 -2.85 2.36
CA ASN A 67 -11.88 -4.28 2.41
C ASN A 67 -11.75 -4.83 0.98
N THR A 68 -10.51 -4.95 0.49
CA THR A 68 -10.20 -5.37 -0.89
C THR A 68 -10.89 -6.67 -1.28
N ASN A 69 -10.93 -7.66 -0.37
CA ASN A 69 -11.62 -8.92 -0.64
C ASN A 69 -13.12 -8.71 -0.86
N GLN A 70 -13.76 -7.85 -0.07
CA GLN A 70 -15.19 -7.52 -0.26
C GLN A 70 -15.41 -6.68 -1.51
N LEU A 71 -14.51 -5.75 -1.81
CA LEU A 71 -14.58 -4.90 -3.00
C LEU A 71 -14.49 -5.74 -4.27
N ILE A 72 -13.48 -6.62 -4.38
CA ILE A 72 -13.34 -7.56 -5.51
C ILE A 72 -14.54 -8.50 -5.56
N LYS A 73 -14.96 -9.08 -4.43
CA LYS A 73 -16.14 -9.97 -4.38
C LYS A 73 -17.41 -9.29 -4.87
N LEU A 74 -17.60 -8.00 -4.59
CA LEU A 74 -18.74 -7.23 -5.07
C LEU A 74 -18.58 -6.90 -6.55
N ALA A 75 -17.40 -6.43 -6.97
CA ALA A 75 -17.11 -6.10 -8.36
C ALA A 75 -17.36 -7.28 -9.31
N THR A 76 -16.94 -8.50 -8.92
CA THR A 76 -17.18 -9.73 -9.68
C THR A 76 -18.62 -10.27 -9.60
N ARG A 77 -19.54 -9.52 -8.96
CA ARG A 77 -20.96 -9.87 -8.83
C ARG A 77 -21.89 -8.75 -9.31
N LEU A 78 -21.35 -7.67 -9.87
CA LEU A 78 -22.13 -6.53 -10.38
C LEU A 78 -22.95 -6.86 -11.64
N GLY A 79 -22.82 -8.07 -12.19
CA GLY A 79 -23.66 -8.61 -13.27
C GLY A 79 -22.90 -8.97 -14.54
N ALA A 80 -23.66 -9.29 -15.60
CA ALA A 80 -23.21 -9.92 -16.84
C ALA A 80 -21.96 -9.33 -17.54
N PRO A 81 -21.71 -8.00 -17.57
CA PRO A 81 -20.48 -7.50 -18.21
C PRO A 81 -19.22 -7.78 -17.39
N PHE A 82 -19.32 -7.90 -16.06
CA PHE A 82 -18.18 -8.10 -15.18
C PHE A 82 -17.83 -9.58 -15.02
N ASP A 83 -18.81 -10.48 -15.16
CA ASP A 83 -18.56 -11.92 -15.12
C ASP A 83 -17.59 -12.36 -16.23
N ASP A 84 -17.72 -11.82 -17.44
CA ASP A 84 -16.81 -12.13 -18.55
C ASP A 84 -15.42 -11.49 -18.37
N MET A 85 -15.32 -10.33 -17.71
CA MET A 85 -14.06 -9.65 -17.37
C MET A 85 -13.20 -10.44 -16.38
N THR A 86 -13.84 -11.31 -15.58
CA THR A 86 -13.15 -12.18 -14.63
C THR A 86 -12.56 -13.42 -15.29
N LYS A 87 -12.72 -13.61 -16.60
CA LYS A 87 -12.22 -14.80 -17.29
C LYS A 87 -11.04 -14.45 -18.18
N PHE A 88 -10.11 -15.39 -18.28
CA PHE A 88 -9.04 -15.35 -19.25
C PHE A 88 -8.78 -16.75 -19.81
N TRP A 89 -8.19 -16.80 -21.01
CA TRP A 89 -7.89 -18.06 -21.68
C TRP A 89 -6.41 -18.13 -21.99
N ILE A 90 -5.82 -19.30 -21.78
CA ILE A 90 -4.43 -19.57 -22.14
C ILE A 90 -4.41 -20.58 -23.27
N GLN A 91 -3.80 -20.19 -24.39
CA GLN A 91 -3.54 -21.06 -25.51
C GLN A 91 -2.12 -21.61 -25.41
N ASN A 92 -1.96 -22.93 -25.42
CA ASN A 92 -0.66 -23.56 -25.59
C ASN A 92 -0.34 -23.66 -27.09
N GLN A 93 0.70 -22.95 -27.54
CA GLN A 93 1.08 -22.91 -28.95
C GLN A 93 1.62 -24.26 -29.48
N MET A 94 2.03 -25.18 -28.60
CA MET A 94 2.59 -26.47 -29.01
C MET A 94 1.52 -27.44 -29.51
N ASP A 95 0.36 -27.48 -28.85
CA ASP A 95 -0.74 -28.41 -29.14
C ASP A 95 -2.03 -27.70 -29.58
N GLY A 96 -2.05 -26.37 -29.54
CA GLY A 96 -3.19 -25.54 -29.90
C GLY A 96 -4.32 -25.57 -28.87
N SER A 97 -4.15 -26.23 -27.72
CA SER A 97 -5.17 -26.31 -26.69
C SER A 97 -5.45 -24.94 -26.07
N LEU A 98 -6.72 -24.65 -25.85
CA LEU A 98 -7.19 -23.43 -25.20
C LEU A 98 -7.84 -23.79 -23.87
N THR A 99 -7.33 -23.25 -22.78
CA THR A 99 -7.83 -23.51 -21.42
C THR A 99 -8.42 -22.23 -20.83
N GLU A 100 -9.64 -22.33 -20.31
CA GLU A 100 -10.28 -21.23 -19.57
C GLU A 100 -9.80 -21.23 -18.12
N HIS A 101 -9.52 -20.03 -17.60
CA HIS A 101 -9.12 -19.80 -16.22
C HIS A 101 -10.01 -18.72 -15.62
N ASN A 102 -10.31 -18.91 -14.33
CA ASN A 102 -11.08 -17.97 -13.52
C ASN A 102 -10.30 -17.74 -12.22
N PRO A 103 -9.73 -16.55 -12.00
CA PRO A 103 -9.01 -16.24 -10.79
C PRO A 103 -9.97 -16.15 -9.62
N THR A 104 -9.52 -16.63 -8.46
CA THR A 104 -10.28 -16.51 -7.22
C THR A 104 -10.28 -15.06 -6.73
N VAL A 105 -11.29 -14.71 -5.94
CA VAL A 105 -11.36 -13.39 -5.27
C VAL A 105 -10.10 -13.10 -4.47
N SER A 106 -9.54 -14.10 -3.80
CA SER A 106 -8.32 -13.96 -3.00
C SER A 106 -7.10 -13.64 -3.86
N GLU A 107 -6.93 -14.34 -5.00
CA GLU A 107 -5.81 -14.09 -5.93
C GLU A 107 -5.87 -12.69 -6.54
N LEU A 108 -7.06 -12.26 -6.97
CA LEU A 108 -7.27 -10.91 -7.50
C LEU A 108 -7.05 -9.84 -6.41
N ALA A 109 -7.46 -10.11 -5.17
CA ALA A 109 -7.29 -9.16 -4.07
C ALA A 109 -5.84 -9.04 -3.59
N GLU A 110 -5.05 -10.12 -3.66
CA GLU A 110 -3.61 -10.07 -3.45
C GLU A 110 -2.93 -9.23 -4.52
N LEU A 111 -3.26 -9.45 -5.80
CA LEU A 111 -2.70 -8.67 -6.90
C LEU A 111 -3.12 -7.19 -6.86
N HIS A 112 -4.38 -6.90 -6.52
CA HIS A 112 -4.85 -5.52 -6.32
C HIS A 112 -4.15 -4.84 -5.16
N ARG A 113 -3.86 -5.58 -4.08
CA ARG A 113 -3.04 -5.06 -2.99
C ARG A 113 -1.62 -4.77 -3.47
N GLU A 114 -1.02 -5.62 -4.31
CA GLU A 114 0.30 -5.36 -4.89
C GLU A 114 0.30 -4.07 -5.73
N LEU A 115 -0.66 -3.91 -6.64
CA LEU A 115 -0.78 -2.73 -7.51
C LEU A 115 -1.07 -1.41 -6.77
N ASN A 116 -1.96 -1.45 -5.76
CA ASN A 116 -2.41 -0.24 -5.07
C ASN A 116 -1.70 0.07 -3.77
N SER A 117 -0.88 -0.85 -3.24
CA SER A 117 -0.27 -0.65 -1.93
C SER A 117 0.57 0.62 -1.84
N ALA A 118 1.44 0.88 -2.81
CA ALA A 118 2.33 2.02 -2.74
C ALA A 118 1.64 3.34 -3.15
N THR A 119 0.94 3.34 -4.28
CA THR A 119 0.37 4.55 -4.89
C THR A 119 -0.82 5.11 -4.10
N ALA A 120 -1.67 4.25 -3.53
CA ALA A 120 -2.81 4.68 -2.72
C ALA A 120 -2.35 5.32 -1.40
N GLY A 121 -1.32 4.73 -0.76
CA GLY A 121 -0.73 5.27 0.47
C GLY A 121 -0.15 6.68 0.27
N VAL A 122 0.56 6.90 -0.84
CA VAL A 122 1.10 8.22 -1.22
C VAL A 122 -0.03 9.24 -1.39
N SER A 123 -1.03 8.91 -2.21
CA SER A 123 -2.14 9.81 -2.51
C SER A 123 -2.92 10.23 -1.25
N GLU A 124 -3.21 9.28 -0.36
CA GLU A 124 -3.95 9.57 0.87
C GLU A 124 -3.12 10.41 1.86
N ALA A 125 -1.83 10.10 2.03
CA ALA A 125 -0.95 10.89 2.89
C ALA A 125 -0.82 12.33 2.41
N LEU A 126 -0.66 12.55 1.10
CA LEU A 126 -0.58 13.88 0.50
C LEU A 126 -1.90 14.65 0.61
N ALA A 127 -3.04 13.99 0.39
CA ALA A 127 -4.35 14.61 0.56
C ALA A 127 -4.58 15.10 2.01
N ARG A 128 -4.18 14.28 3.00
CA ARG A 128 -4.25 14.64 4.42
C ARG A 128 -3.27 15.76 4.78
N LEU A 129 -2.04 15.72 4.27
CA LEU A 129 -1.07 16.81 4.45
C LEU A 129 -1.60 18.11 3.90
N SER A 130 -2.18 18.10 2.70
CA SER A 130 -2.77 19.28 2.09
C SER A 130 -3.92 19.84 2.94
N ALA A 131 -4.81 18.97 3.45
CA ALA A 131 -5.88 19.39 4.34
C ALA A 131 -5.35 20.04 5.63
N ILE A 132 -4.31 19.45 6.23
CA ILE A 132 -3.66 19.99 7.44
C ILE A 132 -2.96 21.32 7.15
N ALA A 133 -2.24 21.43 6.02
CA ALA A 133 -1.57 22.66 5.61
C ALA A 133 -2.53 23.82 5.35
N HIS A 134 -3.76 23.53 4.88
CA HIS A 134 -4.83 24.52 4.77
C HIS A 134 -5.49 24.86 6.12
N GLY A 135 -5.30 24.01 7.14
CA GLY A 135 -5.68 24.27 8.52
C GLY A 135 -4.82 25.39 9.13
N LYS A 136 -5.46 26.32 9.84
CA LYS A 136 -4.78 27.49 10.44
C LYS A 136 -3.87 27.15 11.63
N SER A 137 -3.78 25.86 12.02
CA SER A 137 -3.16 25.39 13.26
C SER A 137 -1.73 24.85 13.11
N SER A 138 -1.24 24.68 11.87
CA SER A 138 0.03 23.98 11.62
C SER A 138 1.20 24.94 11.43
N SER A 139 2.31 24.69 12.14
CA SER A 139 3.53 25.47 12.00
C SER A 139 4.30 25.07 10.72
N LEU A 140 4.92 26.05 10.06
CA LEU A 140 5.75 25.81 8.86
C LEU A 140 6.87 24.78 9.11
N PRO A 141 7.59 24.80 10.26
CA PRO A 141 8.58 23.77 10.57
C PRO A 141 8.01 22.35 10.62
N ALA A 142 6.81 22.17 11.17
CA ALA A 142 6.15 20.86 11.24
C ALA A 142 5.76 20.33 9.85
N LEU A 143 5.22 21.20 8.99
CA LEU A 143 4.89 20.85 7.60
C LEU A 143 6.14 20.50 6.79
N LYS A 144 7.21 21.30 6.94
CA LYS A 144 8.47 21.05 6.25
C LYS A 144 9.06 19.69 6.64
N LEU A 145 9.11 19.39 7.95
CA LEU A 145 9.63 18.11 8.41
C LEU A 145 8.78 16.93 7.93
N ALA A 146 7.46 17.08 7.92
CA ALA A 146 6.56 16.05 7.41
C ALA A 146 6.83 15.76 5.93
N LEU A 147 6.97 16.81 5.11
CA LEU A 147 7.30 16.66 3.69
C LEU A 147 8.65 15.97 3.48
N GLU A 148 9.68 16.35 4.24
CA GLU A 148 10.99 15.71 4.20
C GLU A 148 10.91 14.23 4.60
N PHE A 149 10.14 13.90 5.63
CA PHE A 149 9.89 12.53 6.04
C PHE A 149 9.24 11.70 4.92
N PHE A 150 8.12 12.18 4.35
CA PHE A 150 7.41 11.46 3.28
C PHE A 150 8.25 11.34 2.00
N ALA A 151 9.05 12.35 1.67
CA ALA A 151 9.97 12.30 0.53
C ALA A 151 11.12 11.30 0.73
N GLY A 152 11.46 10.97 1.97
CA GLY A 152 12.50 10.00 2.30
C GLY A 152 12.06 8.53 2.34
N LEU A 153 10.76 8.24 2.17
CA LEU A 153 10.22 6.89 2.17
C LEU A 153 10.46 6.16 0.84
N ARG A 154 10.67 4.86 0.90
CA ARG A 154 10.83 3.95 -0.25
C ARG A 154 9.48 3.36 -0.65
N ASP A 155 9.36 2.83 -1.87
CA ASP A 155 8.14 2.19 -2.37
C ASP A 155 7.58 1.13 -1.42
N SER A 156 8.45 0.34 -0.79
CA SER A 156 8.07 -0.69 0.19
C SER A 156 7.47 -0.13 1.49
N ASP A 157 7.80 1.10 1.87
CA ASP A 157 7.29 1.72 3.10
C ASP A 157 5.81 2.08 2.96
N TRP A 158 5.38 2.35 1.73
CA TRP A 158 3.99 2.67 1.41
C TRP A 158 3.06 1.45 1.46
N LEU A 159 3.58 0.21 1.55
CA LEU A 159 2.79 -0.99 1.86
C LEU A 159 2.05 -0.87 3.19
N HIS A 160 2.62 -0.12 4.15
CA HIS A 160 2.05 0.17 5.45
C HIS A 160 2.20 1.68 5.73
N PRO A 161 1.40 2.51 5.04
CA PRO A 161 1.71 3.92 4.89
C PRO A 161 1.61 4.66 6.24
N PRO A 162 2.57 5.53 6.56
CA PRO A 162 2.43 6.46 7.67
C PRO A 162 1.37 7.51 7.33
N MET A 163 0.56 7.87 8.32
CA MET A 163 -0.61 8.72 8.15
C MET A 163 -0.46 10.02 8.94
N PRO A 164 -0.55 11.18 8.28
CA PRO A 164 -0.50 12.47 8.96
C PRO A 164 -1.87 12.80 9.58
N PHE A 165 -1.85 13.48 10.72
CA PHE A 165 -3.02 13.97 11.44
C PHE A 165 -2.75 15.33 12.08
N GLU A 166 -3.80 16.13 12.24
CA GLU A 166 -3.72 17.46 12.84
C GLU A 166 -3.56 17.37 14.36
N VAL A 167 -2.70 18.24 14.91
CA VAL A 167 -2.61 18.49 16.35
C VAL A 167 -2.67 20.00 16.58
N ARG A 168 -3.07 20.41 17.80
CA ARG A 168 -3.39 21.81 18.14
C ARG A 168 -2.34 22.83 17.67
N ASP A 169 -1.04 22.53 17.82
CA ASP A 169 0.04 23.46 17.48
C ASP A 169 1.09 22.81 16.53
N GLY A 170 0.64 21.96 15.61
CA GLY A 170 1.57 21.24 14.73
C GLY A 170 0.96 20.11 13.89
N LEU A 171 1.74 19.05 13.71
CA LEU A 171 1.37 17.89 12.90
C LEU A 171 1.85 16.59 13.55
N GLY A 172 0.99 15.58 13.57
CA GLY A 172 1.36 14.22 13.95
C GLY A 172 1.46 13.29 12.74
N ILE A 173 2.33 12.30 12.80
CA ILE A 173 2.47 11.22 11.81
C ILE A 173 2.38 9.90 12.58
N THR A 174 1.52 8.98 12.16
CA THR A 174 1.34 7.68 12.83
C THR A 174 1.44 6.51 11.87
N TRP A 175 2.00 5.39 12.32
CA TRP A 175 2.04 4.14 11.58
C TRP A 175 1.91 2.95 12.53
N ARG A 176 1.68 1.77 11.95
CA ARG A 176 1.63 0.51 12.68
C ARG A 176 2.78 -0.37 12.24
N HIS A 177 3.56 -0.86 13.19
CA HIS A 177 4.41 -2.00 12.94
C HIS A 177 3.61 -3.29 13.16
N SER A 178 3.46 -4.08 12.11
CA SER A 178 3.14 -5.50 12.19
C SER A 178 4.46 -6.27 12.38
N ILE A 179 4.47 -7.36 13.15
CA ILE A 179 5.67 -8.22 13.25
C ILE A 179 5.92 -8.78 11.84
N LEU A 180 6.93 -8.25 11.18
CA LEU A 180 7.50 -8.79 9.95
C LEU A 180 8.96 -9.13 10.29
N ARG A 181 9.20 -10.33 10.81
CA ARG A 181 10.56 -10.88 10.83
C ARG A 181 10.71 -11.83 9.66
N ARG A 182 11.57 -11.44 8.72
CA ARG A 182 12.59 -12.27 8.07
C ARG A 182 13.31 -11.40 7.05
N THR A 183 14.29 -10.61 7.47
CA THR A 183 15.59 -10.52 6.77
C THR A 183 16.61 -9.64 7.48
N ASP A 184 16.24 -8.53 8.10
CA ASP A 184 17.26 -7.63 8.68
C ASP A 184 17.17 -7.55 10.20
N SER A 185 18.34 -7.56 10.84
CA SER A 185 18.62 -7.66 12.28
C SER A 185 18.10 -6.50 13.16
N VAL A 186 17.13 -5.72 12.68
CA VAL A 186 16.50 -4.63 13.42
C VAL A 186 15.15 -5.12 13.98
N THR A 187 15.07 -5.25 15.30
CA THR A 187 13.87 -5.74 16.00
C THR A 187 12.72 -4.74 15.89
N ARG A 188 11.84 -4.91 14.91
CA ARG A 188 10.51 -4.28 14.86
C ARG A 188 9.58 -5.01 15.81
N GLU A 189 9.09 -4.33 16.84
CA GLU A 189 8.04 -4.86 17.70
C GLU A 189 6.66 -4.45 17.19
N ALA A 190 5.66 -5.34 17.27
CA ALA A 190 4.31 -4.97 16.91
C ALA A 190 3.80 -3.86 17.83
N GLY A 191 3.26 -2.79 17.23
CA GLY A 191 2.81 -1.64 18.00
C GLY A 191 2.29 -0.50 17.14
N ARG A 192 1.80 0.54 17.83
CA ARG A 192 1.47 1.83 17.22
C ARG A 192 2.61 2.79 17.50
N TYR A 193 3.04 3.49 16.47
CA TYR A 193 4.14 4.42 16.53
C TYR A 193 3.64 5.75 15.99
N SER A 194 4.14 6.84 16.56
CA SER A 194 3.85 8.16 16.06
C SER A 194 4.94 9.15 16.41
N VAL A 195 5.04 10.18 15.58
CA VAL A 195 5.83 11.37 15.87
C VAL A 195 4.89 12.57 15.85
N VAL A 196 4.97 13.41 16.87
CA VAL A 196 4.23 14.68 16.95
C VAL A 196 5.25 15.80 16.87
N ILE A 197 5.06 16.68 15.89
CA ILE A 197 5.95 17.81 15.62
C ILE A 197 5.16 19.07 15.95
N SER A 198 5.66 19.86 16.88
CA SER A 198 5.10 21.15 17.28
C SER A 198 6.20 22.20 17.21
N GLY A 199 5.86 23.47 16.96
CA GLY A 199 6.79 24.62 16.88
C GLY A 199 8.31 24.32 16.88
N GLU A 200 8.86 24.03 18.06
CA GLU A 200 10.29 23.80 18.30
C GLU A 200 10.62 22.41 18.87
N ARG A 201 9.65 21.48 18.88
CA ARG A 201 9.76 20.19 19.58
C ARG A 201 9.26 19.04 18.74
N VAL A 202 9.87 17.88 18.95
CA VAL A 202 9.46 16.61 18.38
C VAL A 202 9.25 15.60 19.49
N LEU A 203 8.11 14.90 19.46
CA LEU A 203 7.75 13.87 20.42
C LEU A 203 7.57 12.55 19.68
N PHE A 204 8.45 11.59 19.98
CA PHE A 204 8.39 10.22 19.50
C PHE A 204 7.57 9.39 20.48
N LEU A 205 6.64 8.59 19.98
CA LEU A 205 5.72 7.80 20.79
C LEU A 205 5.66 6.37 20.24
N ARG A 206 5.77 5.38 21.11
CA ARG A 206 5.42 3.99 20.77
C ARG A 206 4.57 3.33 21.85
N THR A 207 3.58 2.59 21.40
CA THR A 207 2.76 1.70 22.23
C THR A 207 2.93 0.28 21.69
N ARG A 208 3.62 -0.56 22.45
CA ARG A 208 3.84 -1.98 22.11
C ARG A 208 2.53 -2.76 22.27
N LYS A 209 2.27 -3.76 21.42
CA LYS A 209 1.03 -4.57 21.46
C LYS A 209 0.81 -5.27 22.81
N ILE A 210 1.89 -5.61 23.51
CA ILE A 210 1.88 -6.30 24.81
C ILE A 210 1.91 -5.32 26.00
N SER A 211 2.10 -4.03 25.74
CA SER A 211 2.17 -3.00 26.78
C SER A 211 0.91 -2.15 26.78
N THR A 212 0.40 -1.83 27.97
CA THR A 212 -0.67 -0.84 28.14
C THR A 212 -0.12 0.59 28.28
N THR A 213 1.21 0.74 28.44
CA THR A 213 1.87 2.04 28.57
C THR A 213 2.39 2.52 27.22
N THR A 214 2.23 3.81 26.98
CA THR A 214 2.87 4.50 25.86
C THR A 214 4.21 5.01 26.34
N GLU A 215 5.27 4.60 25.64
CA GLU A 215 6.61 5.13 25.86
C GLU A 215 6.78 6.37 24.98
N SER A 216 7.46 7.38 25.52
CA SER A 216 7.67 8.66 24.84
C SER A 216 9.11 9.14 24.97
N PHE A 217 9.62 9.74 23.90
CA PHE A 217 10.88 10.47 23.89
C PHE A 217 10.66 11.84 23.27
N GLU A 218 11.02 12.90 24.00
CA GLU A 218 10.90 14.29 23.55
C GLU A 218 12.29 14.82 23.21
N GLY A 219 12.40 15.60 22.14
CA GLY A 219 13.61 16.29 21.74
C GLY A 219 13.32 17.63 21.10
N GLU A 220 14.36 18.44 20.95
CA GLU A 220 14.30 19.71 20.22
C GLU A 220 14.26 19.48 18.71
N LEU A 221 13.53 20.35 18.00
CA LEU A 221 13.47 20.33 16.55
C LEU A 221 14.76 20.92 15.97
N GLY A 222 15.51 20.11 15.22
CA GLY A 222 16.78 20.49 14.60
C GLY A 222 16.89 20.01 13.15
N VAL A 223 18.04 20.30 12.53
CA VAL A 223 18.30 19.95 11.11
C VAL A 223 18.30 18.44 10.88
N ASP A 224 18.71 17.64 11.88
CA ASP A 224 18.75 16.18 11.79
C ASP A 224 17.41 15.49 12.05
N THR A 225 16.37 16.24 12.46
CA THR A 225 15.14 15.61 12.95
C THR A 225 14.42 14.79 11.88
N SER A 226 14.41 15.21 10.61
CA SER A 226 13.81 14.41 9.53
C SER A 226 14.48 13.05 9.37
N ARG A 227 15.82 13.01 9.42
CA ARG A 227 16.60 11.75 9.43
C ARG A 227 16.25 10.88 10.64
N LEU A 228 16.16 11.46 11.84
CA LEU A 228 15.80 10.72 13.06
C LEU A 228 14.39 10.13 12.99
N VAL A 229 13.43 10.83 12.37
CA VAL A 229 12.06 10.32 12.17
C VAL A 229 12.04 9.15 11.18
N ILE A 230 12.79 9.22 10.08
CA ILE A 230 12.92 8.11 9.11
C ILE A 230 13.57 6.88 9.77
N GLU A 231 14.65 7.09 10.51
CA GLU A 231 15.32 6.01 11.24
C GLU A 231 14.40 5.38 12.29
N TYR A 232 13.64 6.20 13.02
CA TYR A 232 12.64 5.72 13.96
C TYR A 232 11.53 4.93 13.26
N PHE A 233 11.05 5.39 12.10
CA PHE A 233 10.08 4.69 11.28
C PHE A 233 10.57 3.31 10.85
N HIS A 234 11.85 3.16 10.50
CA HIS A 234 12.37 1.86 10.07
C HIS A 234 12.72 0.92 11.23
N SER A 235 13.27 1.47 12.31
CA SER A 235 13.86 0.69 13.41
C SER A 235 12.94 0.47 14.61
N GLY A 236 12.00 1.40 14.85
CA GLY A 236 11.19 1.45 16.06
C GLY A 236 11.98 1.81 17.34
N GLN A 237 13.26 2.15 17.23
CA GLN A 237 14.14 2.50 18.35
C GLN A 237 14.16 4.01 18.57
N PHE A 238 13.97 4.46 19.82
CA PHE A 238 14.07 5.88 20.11
C PHE A 238 15.48 6.41 19.80
N PRO A 239 15.62 7.70 19.45
CA PRO A 239 16.94 8.30 19.20
C PRO A 239 17.95 8.02 20.33
N ALA A 240 17.52 8.12 21.59
CA ALA A 240 18.38 7.84 22.76
C ALA A 240 18.80 6.37 22.90
N GLU A 241 17.99 5.41 22.42
CA GLU A 241 18.33 3.98 22.47
C GLU A 241 19.43 3.63 21.47
N ARG A 242 19.45 4.34 20.33
CA ARG A 242 20.51 4.22 19.32
C ARG A 242 21.84 4.69 19.86
N ASP A 243 21.87 5.86 20.49
CA ASP A 243 23.12 6.47 20.96
C ASP A 243 23.76 5.65 22.10
N ALA A 244 22.96 4.94 22.91
CA ALA A 244 23.45 3.99 23.91
C ALA A 244 24.07 2.70 23.33
N THR A 245 23.82 2.39 22.06
CA THR A 245 24.38 1.21 21.36
C THR A 245 25.58 1.52 20.46
N LEU A 246 25.93 2.81 20.33
CA LEU A 246 27.19 3.21 19.69
C LEU A 246 28.34 2.92 20.68
N PRO A 247 29.42 2.23 20.26
CA PRO A 247 30.58 2.05 21.12
C PRO A 247 31.12 3.43 21.52
N ALA A 248 31.43 3.61 22.81
CA ALA A 248 32.03 4.83 23.33
C ALA A 248 33.42 5.07 22.68
N THR A 249 33.44 5.66 21.49
CA THR A 249 34.66 6.19 20.89
C THR A 249 35.02 7.48 21.59
N GLY A 250 35.65 7.39 22.77
CA GLY A 250 36.16 8.59 23.44
C GLY A 250 36.54 8.52 24.92
N ALA A 251 36.94 7.35 25.46
CA ALA A 251 37.53 7.28 26.81
C ALA A 251 38.82 6.46 26.79
N ALA A 252 39.81 6.92 26.01
CA ALA A 252 41.22 6.60 26.18
C ALA A 252 42.07 7.64 25.44
N ALA A 253 42.48 8.68 26.16
CA ALA A 253 43.73 9.41 25.97
C ALA A 253 44.13 10.02 27.31
#